data_AF-A0A9W4XJX5-F1
#
_entry.id   AF-A0A9W4XJX5-F1
#
_cell.length_a   1.000
_cell.length_b   1.000
_cell.length_c   1.000
_cell.angle_alpha   90.00
_cell.angle_beta   90.00
_cell.angle_gamma   90.00
#
_symmetry.space_group_name_H-M   'P 1'
#
loop_
_entity.id
_entity.type
_entity.pdbx_description
1 polymer ?
#
loop_
_entity_poly.entity_id
_entity_poly.type
_entity_poly.pdbx_seq_one_letter_code
_entity_poly.pdbx_strand_id
1 'polypeptide(L)'
;MAFTYFSKLPQELRQQIWAEAAVFRCQQYLRSTRYPIVDEPCPTSKAERQRQALIGYSSIPTDSPELEQQRRPLRLYVYVSNETDELQIGENEFHTLVNRFSMATACVEARAHVTKFCRARIEFVTLFPVIDRQLPEDRPILQQPVLTDMPTVMVTTSTYHPDEGTEAKFESPEQLVDVIARVFGNGIKRLIWNAWGQPVIGMSGFYWPHTSLLEHLPESAYDLIEDSSHTEPAHFMSSDLILHIQKELYESEIPEGSSYYDRRLILRQALKHSEFWRAATKTLPQLQFFEVELRTTSWAEIVTTRLETTYKDGTVWIGKNNLPVSEDIRMDYGWNSM
;
A
#
# COMPACT_ATOMS: atom_id res chain seq x y z
N MET A 1 -14.10 20.02 0.91
CA MET A 1 -13.80 21.40 0.49
C MET A 1 -14.21 21.59 -0.97
N ALA A 2 -14.93 22.66 -1.27
CA ALA A 2 -15.49 22.94 -2.60
C ALA A 2 -14.41 23.30 -3.63
N PHE A 3 -14.70 23.04 -4.91
CA PHE A 3 -13.89 23.33 -6.10
C PHE A 3 -13.45 24.81 -6.22
N THR A 4 -12.44 25.24 -5.46
CA THR A 4 -11.96 26.63 -5.50
C THR A 4 -11.19 27.03 -6.77
N TYR A 5 -10.90 26.06 -7.65
CA TYR A 5 -10.17 26.32 -8.90
C TYR A 5 -10.92 25.95 -10.18
N PHE A 6 -12.04 25.24 -10.12
CA PHE A 6 -12.81 24.92 -11.33
C PHE A 6 -13.42 26.17 -11.94
N SER A 7 -13.99 27.05 -11.11
CA SER A 7 -14.55 28.33 -11.54
C SER A 7 -13.52 29.28 -12.16
N LYS A 8 -12.23 29.06 -11.91
CA LYS A 8 -11.11 29.81 -12.49
C LYS A 8 -10.64 29.28 -13.84
N LEU A 9 -11.12 28.11 -14.27
CA LEU A 9 -10.86 27.61 -15.62
C LEU A 9 -11.65 28.44 -16.64
N PRO A 10 -11.10 28.63 -17.86
CA PRO A 10 -11.85 29.19 -18.98
C PRO A 10 -13.20 28.50 -19.16
N GLN A 11 -14.22 29.26 -19.55
CA GLN A 11 -15.59 28.77 -19.56
C GLN A 11 -15.77 27.59 -20.52
N GLU A 12 -15.14 27.62 -21.69
CA GLU A 12 -15.18 26.50 -22.64
C GLU A 12 -14.61 25.22 -22.04
N LEU A 13 -13.55 25.37 -21.24
CA LEU A 13 -12.83 24.30 -20.58
C LEU A 13 -13.68 23.60 -19.51
N ARG A 14 -14.40 24.40 -18.72
CA ARG A 14 -15.38 23.89 -17.75
C ARG A 14 -16.53 23.18 -18.44
N GLN A 15 -17.03 23.74 -19.53
CA GLN A 15 -18.15 23.19 -20.27
C GLN A 15 -17.77 21.86 -20.93
N GLN A 16 -16.55 21.73 -21.46
CA GLN A 16 -16.04 20.46 -21.99
C GLN A 16 -15.90 19.40 -20.90
N ILE A 17 -15.31 19.72 -19.74
CA ILE A 17 -15.21 18.77 -18.62
C ILE A 17 -16.60 18.29 -18.18
N TRP A 18 -17.57 19.20 -18.07
CA TRP A 18 -18.95 18.83 -17.71
C TRP A 18 -19.68 18.04 -18.80
N ALA A 19 -19.47 18.39 -20.07
CA ALA A 19 -20.05 17.68 -21.20
C ALA A 19 -19.54 16.24 -21.24
N GLU A 20 -18.23 16.02 -21.05
CA GLU A 20 -17.63 14.69 -21.02
C GLU A 20 -18.11 13.88 -19.81
N ALA A 21 -18.14 14.48 -18.62
CA ALA A 21 -18.68 13.83 -17.42
C ALA A 21 -20.16 13.44 -17.59
N ALA A 22 -20.95 14.27 -18.28
CA ALA A 22 -22.35 13.99 -18.60
C ALA A 22 -22.50 12.87 -19.63
N VAL A 23 -21.65 12.83 -20.66
CA VAL A 23 -21.63 11.74 -21.66
C VAL A 23 -21.31 10.40 -21.02
N PHE A 24 -20.34 10.35 -20.11
CA PHE A 24 -20.04 9.14 -19.34
C PHE A 24 -21.23 8.66 -18.49
N ARG A 25 -21.93 9.59 -17.84
CA ARG A 25 -23.13 9.28 -17.04
C ARG A 25 -24.28 8.75 -17.91
N CYS A 26 -24.47 9.34 -19.09
CA CYS A 26 -25.45 8.87 -20.08
C CYS A 26 -25.08 7.51 -20.67
N GLN A 27 -23.80 7.25 -20.95
CA GLN A 27 -23.34 5.93 -21.43
C GLN A 27 -23.48 4.84 -20.36
N GLN A 28 -23.20 5.13 -19.08
CA GLN A 28 -23.50 4.21 -17.97
C GLN A 28 -25.00 3.89 -17.89
N TYR A 29 -25.85 4.91 -17.97
CA TYR A 29 -27.30 4.75 -17.94
C TYR A 29 -27.81 3.91 -19.12
N LEU A 30 -27.33 4.18 -20.33
CA LEU A 30 -27.71 3.43 -21.55
C LEU A 30 -27.20 1.99 -21.57
N ARG A 31 -26.01 1.71 -21.00
CA ARG A 31 -25.49 0.35 -20.85
C ARG A 31 -26.27 -0.45 -19.82
N SER A 32 -26.70 0.17 -18.72
CA SER A 32 -27.51 -0.48 -17.69
C SER A 32 -28.94 -0.82 -18.15
N THR A 33 -29.44 -0.21 -19.23
CA THR A 33 -30.86 -0.30 -19.61
C THR A 33 -31.15 -1.07 -20.91
N ARG A 34 -30.15 -1.41 -21.74
CA ARG A 34 -30.44 -2.03 -23.06
C ARG A 34 -29.76 -3.36 -23.39
N TYR A 35 -28.61 -3.69 -22.81
CA TYR A 35 -27.98 -5.00 -23.03
C TYR A 35 -27.07 -5.35 -21.84
N PRO A 36 -27.40 -6.35 -21.02
CA PRO A 36 -26.43 -6.92 -20.10
C PRO A 36 -25.45 -7.73 -20.96
N ILE A 37 -24.36 -7.09 -21.38
CA ILE A 37 -23.20 -7.83 -21.84
C ILE A 37 -22.73 -8.60 -20.61
N VAL A 38 -22.54 -9.91 -20.76
CA VAL A 38 -21.86 -10.76 -19.79
C VAL A 38 -20.43 -10.23 -19.70
N ASP A 39 -20.23 -9.24 -18.85
CA ASP A 39 -18.91 -8.76 -18.49
C ASP A 39 -18.22 -9.92 -17.76
N GLU A 40 -17.03 -10.28 -18.24
CA GLU A 40 -16.02 -11.00 -17.46
C GLU A 40 -15.97 -10.44 -16.02
N PRO A 41 -15.63 -11.24 -15.01
CA PRO A 41 -15.66 -10.84 -13.60
C PRO A 41 -14.54 -9.85 -13.27
N CYS A 42 -14.57 -8.67 -13.87
CA CYS A 42 -13.86 -7.49 -13.42
C CYS A 42 -14.86 -6.74 -12.52
N PRO A 43 -14.68 -6.65 -11.19
CA PRO A 43 -15.75 -6.22 -10.28
C PRO A 43 -16.19 -4.76 -10.46
N THR A 44 -15.57 -3.99 -11.36
CA THR A 44 -15.97 -2.64 -11.73
C THR A 44 -15.52 -2.31 -13.16
N SER A 45 -16.46 -1.95 -14.04
CA SER A 45 -16.12 -1.52 -15.41
C SER A 45 -15.09 -0.38 -15.41
N LYS A 46 -14.22 -0.31 -16.44
CA LYS A 46 -13.22 0.78 -16.54
C LYS A 46 -13.84 2.19 -16.51
N ALA A 47 -15.13 2.33 -16.84
CA ALA A 47 -15.86 3.60 -16.73
C ALA A 47 -16.18 3.96 -15.27
N GLU A 48 -16.50 2.96 -14.46
CA GLU A 48 -16.77 3.14 -13.03
C GLU A 48 -15.51 3.52 -12.26
N ARG A 49 -14.36 2.89 -12.56
CA ARG A 49 -13.06 3.28 -11.99
C ARG A 49 -12.70 4.74 -12.29
N GLN A 50 -12.98 5.18 -13.52
CA GLN A 50 -12.79 6.57 -13.91
C GLN A 50 -13.74 7.52 -13.16
N ARG A 51 -15.02 7.14 -13.00
CA ARG A 51 -16.00 7.91 -12.22
C ARG A 51 -15.53 8.09 -10.78
N GLN A 52 -15.05 7.02 -10.14
CA GLN A 52 -14.54 7.04 -8.76
C GLN A 52 -13.36 7.99 -8.62
N ALA A 53 -12.38 7.90 -9.53
CA ALA A 53 -11.22 8.78 -9.52
C ALA A 53 -11.57 10.25 -9.78
N LEU A 54 -12.63 10.52 -10.56
CA LEU A 54 -13.14 11.87 -10.85
C LEU A 54 -13.86 12.52 -9.67
N ILE A 55 -14.74 11.76 -9.02
CA ILE A 55 -15.52 12.25 -7.88
C ILE A 55 -14.62 12.35 -6.64
N GLY A 56 -13.58 11.52 -6.58
CA GLY A 56 -12.62 11.42 -5.48
C GLY A 56 -13.11 10.42 -4.43
N TYR A 57 -12.17 9.61 -3.93
CA TYR A 57 -12.48 8.52 -3.00
C TYR A 57 -13.18 8.99 -1.73
N SER A 58 -12.79 10.16 -1.20
CA SER A 58 -13.39 10.80 -0.01
C SER A 58 -14.88 11.08 -0.12
N SER A 59 -15.44 11.11 -1.32
CA SER A 59 -16.84 11.46 -1.59
C SER A 59 -17.73 10.22 -1.78
N ILE A 60 -17.17 9.01 -1.75
CA ILE A 60 -17.90 7.75 -1.83
C ILE A 60 -18.34 7.36 -0.40
N PRO A 61 -19.64 7.18 -0.13
CA PRO A 61 -20.14 6.78 1.19
C PRO A 61 -19.50 5.46 1.66
N THR A 62 -19.25 5.33 2.96
CA THR A 62 -18.63 4.14 3.60
C THR A 62 -19.64 3.27 4.33
N ASP A 63 -20.92 3.55 4.12
CA ASP A 63 -21.99 3.09 5.01
C ASP A 63 -22.34 1.61 4.79
N SER A 64 -21.70 0.95 3.81
CA SER A 64 -21.77 -0.49 3.61
C SER A 64 -20.46 -1.08 3.07
N PRO A 65 -20.16 -2.37 3.37
CA PRO A 65 -19.01 -3.09 2.80
C PRO A 65 -19.00 -3.12 1.27
N GLU A 66 -20.18 -3.16 0.65
CA GLU A 66 -20.35 -3.13 -0.81
C GLU A 66 -19.95 -1.77 -1.41
N LEU A 67 -20.19 -0.66 -0.70
CA LEU A 67 -19.77 0.69 -1.10
C LEU A 67 -18.30 0.94 -0.77
N GLU A 68 -17.77 0.31 0.28
CA GLU A 68 -16.34 0.31 0.57
C GLU A 68 -15.54 -0.45 -0.52
N GLN A 69 -16.09 -1.55 -1.04
CA GLN A 69 -15.57 -2.24 -2.23
C GLN A 69 -15.59 -1.37 -3.51
N GLN A 70 -16.34 -0.26 -3.53
CA GLN A 70 -16.30 0.73 -4.62
C GLN A 70 -15.17 1.76 -4.45
N ARG A 71 -14.48 1.80 -3.31
CA ARG A 71 -13.34 2.70 -3.09
C ARG A 71 -12.02 2.05 -3.50
N ARG A 72 -11.98 1.40 -4.66
CA ARG A 72 -10.75 0.74 -5.10
C ARG A 72 -9.75 1.78 -5.61
N PRO A 73 -8.57 1.94 -4.97
CA PRO A 73 -7.53 2.85 -5.43
C PRO A 73 -7.09 2.50 -6.86
N LEU A 74 -6.56 3.50 -7.57
CA LEU A 74 -6.03 3.30 -8.91
C LEU A 74 -4.83 2.36 -8.85
N ARG A 75 -4.72 1.47 -9.83
CA ARG A 75 -3.67 0.46 -9.93
C ARG A 75 -2.53 0.94 -10.83
N LEU A 76 -1.31 0.62 -10.42
CA LEU A 76 -0.11 0.73 -11.21
C LEU A 76 0.63 -0.59 -11.14
N TYR A 77 0.70 -1.30 -12.26
CA TYR A 77 1.50 -2.52 -12.37
C TYR A 77 2.91 -2.16 -12.80
N VAL A 78 3.91 -2.80 -12.19
CA VAL A 78 5.31 -2.70 -12.61
C VAL A 78 5.92 -4.09 -12.66
N TYR A 79 6.72 -4.36 -13.68
CA TYR A 79 7.46 -5.61 -13.81
C TYR A 79 8.90 -5.36 -13.39
N VAL A 80 9.37 -6.12 -12.41
CA VAL A 80 10.70 -6.03 -11.81
C VAL A 80 11.46 -7.27 -12.20
N SER A 81 12.66 -7.14 -12.78
CA SER A 81 13.52 -8.30 -12.99
C SER A 81 14.22 -8.68 -11.70
N ASN A 82 14.33 -9.98 -11.43
CA ASN A 82 15.23 -10.49 -10.38
C ASN A 82 16.68 -10.70 -10.86
N GLU A 83 16.93 -10.69 -12.17
CA GLU A 83 18.27 -10.92 -12.74
C GLU A 83 18.95 -9.63 -13.19
N THR A 84 18.16 -8.61 -13.53
CA THR A 84 18.65 -7.32 -14.02
C THR A 84 18.12 -6.17 -13.17
N ASP A 85 18.76 -5.00 -13.26
CA ASP A 85 18.25 -3.75 -12.65
C ASP A 85 17.14 -3.10 -13.49
N GLU A 86 16.43 -3.88 -14.30
CA GLU A 86 15.39 -3.39 -15.20
C GLU A 86 14.02 -3.42 -14.52
N LEU A 87 13.31 -2.32 -14.73
CA LEU A 87 11.96 -2.10 -14.24
C LEU A 87 11.12 -1.66 -15.43
N GLN A 88 9.98 -2.29 -15.68
CA GLN A 88 9.08 -1.94 -16.78
C GLN A 88 7.71 -1.52 -16.26
N ILE A 89 7.05 -0.59 -16.96
CA ILE A 89 5.69 -0.18 -16.58
C ILE A 89 4.68 -1.15 -17.20
N GLY A 90 3.79 -1.66 -16.35
CA GLY A 90 2.62 -2.41 -16.72
C GLY A 90 1.42 -1.53 -17.09
N GLU A 91 0.24 -1.91 -16.63
CA GLU A 91 -0.93 -1.04 -16.69
C GLU A 91 -0.81 0.12 -15.68
N ASN A 92 -1.03 1.35 -16.15
CA ASN A 92 -1.08 2.55 -15.32
C ASN A 92 -2.48 3.16 -15.42
N GLU A 93 -3.34 2.88 -14.44
CA GLU A 93 -4.72 3.37 -14.43
C GLU A 93 -4.79 4.89 -14.28
N PHE A 94 -3.81 5.53 -13.63
CA PHE A 94 -3.75 6.99 -13.51
C PHE A 94 -3.52 7.67 -14.87
N HIS A 95 -2.56 7.17 -15.66
CA HIS A 95 -2.35 7.68 -17.02
C HIS A 95 -3.52 7.37 -17.94
N THR A 96 -4.12 6.18 -17.80
CA THR A 96 -5.33 5.82 -18.53
C THR A 96 -6.46 6.79 -18.22
N LEU A 97 -6.65 7.14 -16.95
CA LEU A 97 -7.62 8.14 -16.50
C LEU A 97 -7.35 9.51 -17.14
N VAL A 98 -6.12 10.02 -17.06
CA VAL A 98 -5.74 11.33 -17.63
C VAL A 98 -5.96 11.34 -19.15
N ASN A 99 -5.59 10.28 -19.86
CA ASN A 99 -5.72 10.17 -21.31
C ASN A 99 -7.18 10.13 -21.78
N ARG A 100 -8.14 9.83 -20.91
CA ARG A 100 -9.57 9.82 -21.26
C ARG A 100 -10.22 11.19 -21.25
N PHE A 101 -9.52 12.22 -20.79
CA PHE A 101 -9.98 13.59 -20.99
C PHE A 101 -9.58 14.02 -22.40
N SER A 102 -10.57 14.33 -23.25
CA SER A 102 -10.35 14.91 -24.58
C SER A 102 -9.44 16.15 -24.54
N MET A 103 -9.46 16.86 -23.42
CA MET A 103 -8.57 17.98 -23.13
C MET A 103 -7.10 17.61 -22.96
N ALA A 104 -6.80 16.44 -22.40
CA ALA A 104 -5.43 16.00 -22.17
C ALA A 104 -4.69 15.62 -23.46
N THR A 105 -5.41 15.50 -24.58
CA THR A 105 -4.82 15.25 -25.90
C THR A 105 -4.56 16.53 -26.70
N ALA A 106 -5.06 17.69 -26.24
CA ALA A 106 -4.94 18.95 -26.96
C ALA A 106 -3.53 19.55 -26.90
N CYS A 107 -2.91 19.60 -25.72
CA CYS A 107 -1.54 20.03 -25.52
C CYS A 107 -0.96 19.55 -24.18
N VAL A 108 0.36 19.70 -24.00
CA VAL A 108 1.09 19.26 -22.79
C VAL A 108 0.62 20.03 -21.56
N GLU A 109 0.30 21.32 -21.69
CA GLU A 109 -0.20 22.17 -20.61
C GLU A 109 -1.59 21.71 -20.15
N ALA A 110 -2.50 21.45 -21.09
CA ALA A 110 -3.84 20.95 -20.77
C ALA A 110 -3.76 19.56 -20.11
N ARG A 111 -2.88 18.69 -20.59
CA ARG A 111 -2.57 17.41 -19.95
C ARG A 111 -2.08 17.61 -18.51
N ALA A 112 -1.13 18.52 -18.28
CA ALA A 112 -0.62 18.84 -16.95
C ALA A 112 -1.72 19.35 -16.00
N HIS A 113 -2.65 20.17 -16.49
CA HIS A 113 -3.81 20.62 -15.72
C HIS A 113 -4.75 19.47 -15.34
N VAL A 114 -5.06 18.57 -16.28
CA VAL A 114 -5.87 17.38 -16.01
C VAL A 114 -5.17 16.47 -15.00
N THR A 115 -3.87 16.22 -15.18
CA THR A 115 -3.05 15.47 -14.22
C THR A 115 -3.13 16.07 -12.82
N LYS A 116 -2.94 17.39 -12.68
CA LYS A 116 -3.04 18.10 -11.40
C LYS A 116 -4.44 17.99 -10.79
N PHE A 117 -5.48 18.07 -11.63
CA PHE A 117 -6.86 17.92 -11.19
C PHE A 117 -7.16 16.52 -10.65
N CYS A 118 -6.80 15.46 -11.39
CA CYS A 118 -6.99 14.08 -10.95
C CYS A 118 -6.21 13.79 -9.66
N ARG A 119 -4.97 14.29 -9.54
CA ARG A 119 -4.16 14.16 -8.31
C ARG A 119 -4.85 14.74 -7.08
N ALA A 120 -5.50 15.90 -7.19
CA ALA A 120 -6.20 16.49 -6.06
C ALA A 120 -7.42 15.66 -5.57
N ARG A 121 -7.81 14.61 -6.31
CA ARG A 121 -8.96 13.74 -6.02
C ARG A 121 -8.56 12.33 -5.60
N ILE A 122 -7.32 11.94 -5.89
CA ILE A 122 -6.79 10.61 -5.66
C ILE A 122 -5.81 10.71 -4.49
N GLU A 123 -6.08 9.99 -3.42
CA GLU A 123 -5.26 10.04 -2.21
C GLU A 123 -3.90 9.36 -2.39
N PHE A 124 -3.91 8.20 -3.05
CA PHE A 124 -2.72 7.43 -3.40
C PHE A 124 -3.03 6.48 -4.56
N VAL A 125 -1.96 5.94 -5.14
CA VAL A 125 -2.01 4.87 -6.16
C VAL A 125 -1.49 3.60 -5.50
N THR A 126 -2.09 2.47 -5.87
CA THR A 126 -1.64 1.15 -5.46
C THR A 126 -0.68 0.59 -6.48
N LEU A 127 0.56 0.39 -6.06
CA LEU A 127 1.58 -0.33 -6.81
C LEU A 127 1.35 -1.84 -6.67
N PHE A 128 1.28 -2.52 -7.81
CA PHE A 128 1.28 -3.97 -7.95
C PHE A 128 2.60 -4.39 -8.64
N PRO A 129 3.65 -4.69 -7.86
CA PRO A 129 4.87 -5.24 -8.43
C PRO A 129 4.62 -6.66 -8.94
N VAL A 130 5.20 -6.98 -10.09
CA VAL A 130 5.29 -8.32 -10.66
C VAL A 130 6.77 -8.63 -10.77
N ILE A 131 7.25 -9.53 -9.91
CA ILE A 131 8.67 -9.84 -9.81
C ILE A 131 8.89 -11.15 -10.58
N ASP A 132 9.65 -11.09 -11.67
CA ASP A 132 9.89 -12.25 -12.54
C ASP A 132 11.35 -12.28 -13.00
N ARG A 133 11.83 -13.45 -13.43
CA ARG A 133 13.16 -13.57 -14.04
C ARG A 133 13.17 -12.99 -15.44
N GLN A 134 12.11 -13.26 -16.21
CA GLN A 134 11.97 -12.76 -17.57
C GLN A 134 10.94 -11.64 -17.63
N LEU A 135 11.41 -10.46 -18.01
CA LEU A 135 10.55 -9.32 -18.28
C LEU A 135 9.85 -9.49 -19.63
N PRO A 136 8.62 -8.96 -19.79
CA PRO A 136 7.97 -8.86 -21.09
C PRO A 136 8.84 -8.09 -22.10
N GLU A 137 9.07 -8.67 -23.29
CA GLU A 137 9.91 -8.06 -24.33
C GLU A 137 9.27 -6.81 -24.97
N ASP A 138 7.95 -6.66 -24.86
CA ASP A 138 7.16 -5.63 -25.54
C ASP A 138 6.95 -4.36 -24.70
N ARG A 139 7.52 -4.29 -23.50
CA ARG A 139 7.29 -3.18 -22.57
C ARG A 139 8.52 -2.28 -22.43
N PRO A 140 8.33 -0.95 -22.39
CA PRO A 140 9.44 -0.02 -22.24
C PRO A 140 10.04 -0.10 -20.83
N ILE A 141 11.37 -0.09 -20.77
CA ILE A 141 12.12 0.07 -19.52
C ILE A 141 11.87 1.46 -18.94
N LEU A 142 11.60 1.51 -17.65
CA LEU A 142 11.40 2.71 -16.87
C LEU A 142 12.73 3.44 -16.68
N GLN A 143 12.90 4.56 -17.38
CA GLN A 143 14.08 5.42 -17.24
C GLN A 143 13.89 6.56 -16.24
N GLN A 144 12.65 7.00 -16.01
CA GLN A 144 12.32 8.13 -15.15
C GLN A 144 11.06 7.83 -14.34
N PRO A 145 10.94 8.37 -13.12
CA PRO A 145 9.73 8.21 -12.32
C PRO A 145 8.46 8.67 -13.02
N VAL A 146 7.37 7.93 -12.81
CA VAL A 146 6.10 8.10 -13.50
C VAL A 146 5.14 8.98 -12.71
N LEU A 147 5.21 8.91 -11.37
CA LEU A 147 4.25 9.54 -10.46
C LEU A 147 4.97 10.24 -9.29
N THR A 148 5.84 11.20 -9.59
CA THR A 148 6.70 11.91 -8.61
C THR A 148 5.96 12.68 -7.52
N ASP A 149 4.70 13.01 -7.76
CA ASP A 149 3.95 13.98 -6.95
C ASP A 149 2.94 13.30 -6.01
N MET A 150 3.19 12.03 -5.67
CA MET A 150 2.37 11.23 -4.75
C MET A 150 3.04 11.18 -3.38
N PRO A 151 2.56 11.92 -2.35
CA PRO A 151 3.17 11.88 -1.02
C PRO A 151 2.85 10.59 -0.26
N THR A 152 1.76 9.90 -0.64
CA THR A 152 1.35 8.62 -0.07
C THR A 152 1.30 7.58 -1.20
N VAL A 153 1.89 6.42 -0.97
CA VAL A 153 1.82 5.28 -1.90
C VAL A 153 1.43 4.02 -1.14
N MET A 154 0.61 3.19 -1.78
CA MET A 154 0.32 1.85 -1.29
C MET A 154 1.04 0.84 -2.17
N VAL A 155 1.72 -0.13 -1.58
CA VAL A 155 2.34 -1.26 -2.28
C VAL A 155 1.58 -2.51 -1.87
N THR A 156 1.06 -3.25 -2.84
CA THR A 156 0.35 -4.50 -2.57
C THR A 156 1.20 -5.66 -3.00
N THR A 157 1.57 -6.54 -2.06
CA THR A 157 2.16 -7.84 -2.37
C THR A 157 1.16 -8.93 -2.03
N SER A 158 1.27 -10.05 -2.72
CA SER A 158 0.33 -11.16 -2.56
C SER A 158 1.06 -12.44 -2.86
N THR A 159 0.89 -13.47 -2.03
CA THR A 159 1.08 -14.88 -2.46
C THR A 159 -0.24 -15.49 -2.94
N TYR A 160 -1.37 -14.84 -2.65
CA TYR A 160 -2.71 -15.21 -3.05
C TYR A 160 -3.62 -13.97 -2.90
N HIS A 161 -4.06 -13.35 -3.99
CA HIS A 161 -4.98 -12.21 -3.94
C HIS A 161 -6.27 -12.63 -4.63
N PRO A 162 -7.44 -12.44 -3.99
CA PRO A 162 -8.72 -12.89 -4.52
C PRO A 162 -9.08 -12.26 -5.87
N ASP A 163 -8.52 -11.09 -6.20
CA ASP A 163 -8.75 -10.38 -7.48
C ASP A 163 -7.44 -10.17 -8.30
N GLU A 164 -6.69 -11.23 -8.66
CA GLU A 164 -5.56 -11.24 -9.64
C GLU A 164 -4.17 -10.74 -9.19
N GLY A 165 -3.69 -11.08 -8.00
CA GLY A 165 -2.33 -10.72 -7.56
C GLY A 165 -1.30 -11.80 -7.88
N THR A 166 -0.37 -11.51 -8.79
CA THR A 166 0.85 -12.29 -9.01
C THR A 166 1.67 -12.40 -7.72
N GLU A 167 2.34 -13.54 -7.54
CA GLU A 167 3.26 -13.75 -6.42
C GLU A 167 4.40 -12.74 -6.50
N ALA A 168 4.38 -11.73 -5.63
CA ALA A 168 5.43 -10.72 -5.57
C ALA A 168 6.10 -10.79 -4.20
N LYS A 169 7.33 -11.33 -4.19
CA LYS A 169 8.18 -11.40 -3.01
C LYS A 169 9.46 -10.63 -3.26
N PHE A 170 9.64 -9.51 -2.58
CA PHE A 170 10.91 -8.79 -2.59
C PHE A 170 11.99 -9.63 -1.90
N GLU A 171 13.19 -9.62 -2.46
CA GLU A 171 14.34 -10.34 -1.90
C GLU A 171 15.00 -9.56 -0.76
N SER A 172 14.81 -8.23 -0.72
CA SER A 172 15.40 -7.36 0.29
C SER A 172 14.59 -6.07 0.49
N PRO A 173 14.79 -5.34 1.60
CA PRO A 173 14.17 -4.01 1.79
C PRO A 173 14.70 -2.99 0.78
N GLU A 174 15.96 -3.10 0.34
CA GLU A 174 16.55 -2.23 -0.68
C GLU A 174 15.84 -2.38 -2.01
N GLN A 175 15.47 -3.61 -2.41
CA GLN A 175 14.72 -3.83 -3.66
C GLN A 175 13.34 -3.14 -3.62
N LEU A 176 12.62 -3.24 -2.49
CA LEU A 176 11.35 -2.55 -2.29
C LEU A 176 11.53 -1.02 -2.39
N VAL A 177 12.53 -0.48 -1.68
CA VAL A 177 12.83 0.96 -1.66
C VAL A 177 13.22 1.46 -3.05
N ASP A 178 14.05 0.71 -3.79
CA ASP A 178 14.48 1.06 -5.14
C ASP A 178 13.29 1.13 -6.10
N VAL A 179 12.43 0.11 -6.10
CA VAL A 179 11.22 0.09 -6.93
C VAL A 179 10.33 1.29 -6.61
N ILE A 180 10.08 1.59 -5.34
CA ILE A 180 9.28 2.76 -4.94
C ILE A 180 9.92 4.05 -5.46
N ALA A 181 11.21 4.23 -5.26
CA ALA A 181 11.92 5.44 -5.64
C ALA A 181 11.98 5.65 -7.15
N ARG A 182 12.17 4.57 -7.92
CA ARG A 182 12.18 4.62 -9.39
C ARG A 182 10.81 4.90 -9.97
N VAL A 183 9.73 4.46 -9.32
CA VAL A 183 8.35 4.66 -9.80
C VAL A 183 7.80 6.03 -9.40
N PHE A 184 8.00 6.41 -8.14
CA PHE A 184 7.35 7.57 -7.52
C PHE A 184 8.33 8.68 -7.09
N GLY A 185 9.63 8.52 -7.34
CA GLY A 185 10.64 9.47 -6.92
C GLY A 185 10.89 9.46 -5.40
N ASN A 186 11.59 10.47 -4.93
CA ASN A 186 12.05 10.59 -3.54
C ASN A 186 11.13 11.45 -2.65
N GLY A 187 9.98 11.90 -3.18
CA GLY A 187 9.02 12.77 -2.50
C GLY A 187 8.01 12.05 -1.60
N ILE A 188 8.14 10.73 -1.45
CA ILE A 188 7.22 9.90 -0.65
C ILE A 188 7.35 10.26 0.83
N LYS A 189 6.22 10.50 1.49
CA LYS A 189 6.11 10.79 2.93
C LYS A 189 5.48 9.64 3.72
N ARG A 190 4.57 8.91 3.08
CA ARG A 190 3.88 7.75 3.67
C ARG A 190 3.88 6.57 2.71
N LEU A 191 4.29 5.42 3.22
CA LEU A 191 4.20 4.13 2.53
C LEU A 191 3.25 3.22 3.31
N ILE A 192 2.28 2.64 2.60
CA ILE A 192 1.38 1.60 3.13
C ILE A 192 1.71 0.31 2.39
N TRP A 193 2.16 -0.73 3.09
CA TRP A 193 2.37 -2.04 2.51
C TRP A 193 1.22 -2.96 2.86
N ASN A 194 0.42 -3.31 1.87
CA ASN A 194 -0.69 -4.23 2.00
C ASN A 194 -0.29 -5.63 1.49
N ALA A 195 0.10 -6.52 2.39
CA ALA A 195 0.56 -7.87 2.05
C ALA A 195 -0.53 -8.91 2.28
N TRP A 196 -0.78 -9.76 1.29
CA TRP A 196 -1.74 -10.87 1.36
C TRP A 196 -1.02 -12.21 1.42
N GLY A 197 -1.43 -13.07 2.35
CA GLY A 197 -0.83 -14.39 2.52
C GLY A 197 -1.77 -15.42 3.12
N GLN A 198 -1.40 -16.69 3.01
CA GLN A 198 -2.12 -17.78 3.67
C GLN A 198 -1.80 -17.80 5.17
N PRO A 199 -2.70 -18.35 6.02
CA PRO A 199 -2.51 -18.40 7.49
C PRO A 199 -1.22 -19.09 7.94
N VAL A 200 -0.71 -20.03 7.14
CA VAL A 200 0.47 -20.84 7.46
C VAL A 200 1.79 -20.18 7.05
N ILE A 201 1.74 -18.99 6.44
CA ILE A 201 2.93 -18.29 6.00
C ILE A 201 3.61 -17.64 7.21
N GLY A 202 4.84 -18.03 7.49
CA GLY A 202 5.67 -17.36 8.49
C GLY A 202 5.94 -15.91 8.11
N MET A 203 6.38 -15.08 9.06
CA MET A 203 6.63 -13.65 8.82
C MET A 203 7.54 -13.38 7.60
N SER A 204 8.54 -14.23 7.37
CA SER A 204 9.45 -14.16 6.22
C SER A 204 8.80 -14.46 4.86
N GLY A 205 7.54 -14.92 4.83
CA GLY A 205 6.77 -15.04 3.60
C GLY A 205 5.89 -13.82 3.29
N PHE A 206 5.65 -12.93 4.27
CA PHE A 206 5.03 -11.62 4.01
C PHE A 206 6.05 -10.56 3.61
N TYR A 207 7.25 -10.67 4.18
CA TYR A 207 8.38 -9.77 3.93
C TYR A 207 9.42 -10.43 3.01
N TRP A 208 10.60 -9.81 2.90
CA TRP A 208 11.80 -10.46 2.38
C TRP A 208 12.32 -11.55 3.34
N PRO A 209 13.15 -12.49 2.84
CA PRO A 209 13.80 -13.53 3.64
C PRO A 209 14.49 -13.00 4.92
N HIS A 210 14.78 -13.90 5.84
CA HIS A 210 15.42 -13.55 7.12
C HIS A 210 16.75 -12.83 6.89
N THR A 211 16.98 -11.75 7.63
CA THR A 211 18.28 -11.07 7.67
C THR A 211 19.04 -11.52 8.92
N SER A 212 20.33 -11.24 8.95
CA SER A 212 21.21 -11.47 10.10
C SER A 212 20.73 -10.81 11.41
N LEU A 213 19.88 -9.77 11.34
CA LEU A 213 19.31 -9.11 12.52
C LEU A 213 18.36 -10.01 13.31
N LEU A 214 17.73 -10.99 12.65
CA LEU A 214 16.81 -11.94 13.28
C LEU A 214 17.47 -13.29 13.61
N GLU A 215 18.58 -13.64 12.96
CA GLU A 215 19.30 -14.90 13.18
C GLU A 215 20.10 -14.95 14.50
N HIS A 216 20.50 -13.78 15.02
CA HIS A 216 21.43 -13.68 16.16
C HIS A 216 20.78 -13.20 17.45
N LEU A 217 19.45 -13.25 17.55
CA LEU A 217 18.74 -12.89 18.77
C LEU A 217 18.49 -14.17 19.60
N PRO A 218 19.29 -14.47 20.64
CA PRO A 218 18.88 -15.39 21.68
C PRO A 218 17.48 -15.05 22.16
N GLU A 219 16.65 -16.04 22.50
CA GLU A 219 15.35 -15.79 23.14
C GLU A 219 15.46 -14.93 24.42
N SER A 220 16.67 -14.84 24.99
CA SER A 220 17.03 -14.05 26.17
C SER A 220 17.67 -12.69 25.87
N ALA A 221 17.93 -12.33 24.61
CA ALA A 221 18.64 -11.10 24.22
C ALA A 221 17.73 -9.87 24.07
N TYR A 222 16.47 -10.03 24.42
CA TYR A 222 15.53 -8.93 24.46
C TYR A 222 15.73 -8.24 25.81
N ASP A 223 16.60 -7.24 25.85
CA ASP A 223 16.57 -6.24 26.92
C ASP A 223 15.29 -5.41 26.73
N LEU A 224 14.16 -6.06 27.01
CA LEU A 224 12.88 -5.42 27.07
C LEU A 224 12.87 -4.59 28.35
N ILE A 225 13.14 -3.30 28.19
CA ILE A 225 13.04 -2.37 29.30
C ILE A 225 11.56 -1.97 29.37
N GLU A 226 10.90 -2.39 30.45
CA GLU A 226 9.65 -1.78 30.92
C GLU A 226 9.98 -0.38 31.44
N ASP A 227 10.37 0.52 30.54
CA ASP A 227 10.82 1.85 30.93
C ASP A 227 9.60 2.77 31.09
N SER A 228 9.39 3.23 32.32
CA SER A 228 8.40 4.24 32.68
C SER A 228 8.98 5.67 32.68
N SER A 229 10.27 5.83 32.34
CA SER A 229 10.97 7.12 32.42
C SER A 229 10.85 8.00 31.17
N HIS A 230 10.24 7.50 30.09
CA HIS A 230 9.90 8.32 28.93
C HIS A 230 8.62 9.13 29.18
N THR A 231 8.64 10.41 28.80
CA THR A 231 7.59 11.38 29.10
C THR A 231 6.27 11.17 28.34
N GLU A 232 6.28 10.33 27.31
CA GLU A 232 5.10 10.04 26.48
C GLU A 232 4.77 8.54 26.56
N PRO A 233 3.50 8.17 26.80
CA PRO A 233 3.10 6.77 26.79
C PRO A 233 3.15 6.24 25.35
N ALA A 234 4.21 5.51 25.00
CA ALA A 234 4.44 5.06 23.63
C ALA A 234 5.27 3.77 23.56
N HIS A 235 5.10 3.06 22.45
CA HIS A 235 5.96 1.96 22.03
C HIS A 235 6.98 2.47 21.02
N PHE A 236 8.25 2.11 21.18
CA PHE A 236 9.26 2.48 20.18
C PHE A 236 10.45 1.53 20.20
N MET A 237 11.17 1.51 19.08
CA MET A 237 12.42 0.79 18.93
C MET A 237 13.54 1.78 18.63
N SER A 238 14.55 1.77 19.49
CA SER A 238 15.73 2.60 19.42
C SER A 238 16.69 2.18 18.31
N SER A 239 17.68 3.02 18.01
CA SER A 239 18.64 2.80 16.91
C SER A 239 19.52 1.56 17.07
N ASP A 240 19.75 1.14 18.32
CA ASP A 240 20.43 -0.10 18.72
C ASP A 240 19.52 -1.33 18.71
N LEU A 241 18.30 -1.21 18.19
CA LEU A 241 17.31 -2.29 18.01
C LEU A 241 16.72 -2.83 19.31
N ILE A 242 16.73 -2.03 20.37
CA ILE A 242 16.04 -2.35 21.62
C ILE A 242 14.57 -1.90 21.51
N LEU A 243 13.65 -2.80 21.85
CA LEU A 243 12.22 -2.50 21.85
C LEU A 243 11.75 -2.10 23.25
N HIS A 244 11.26 -0.87 23.36
CA HIS A 244 10.68 -0.31 24.57
C HIS A 244 9.16 -0.44 24.50
N ILE A 245 8.58 -1.15 25.47
CA ILE A 245 7.14 -1.39 25.55
C ILE A 245 6.62 -0.92 26.90
N GLN A 246 5.69 0.03 26.91
CA GLN A 246 4.91 0.33 28.09
C GLN A 246 3.79 -0.70 28.26
N LYS A 247 3.87 -1.53 29.30
CA LYS A 247 2.97 -2.65 29.50
C LYS A 247 1.49 -2.24 29.53
N GLU A 248 1.17 -1.20 30.30
CA GLU A 248 -0.21 -0.74 30.51
C GLU A 248 -0.84 -0.24 29.22
N LEU A 249 -0.05 0.47 28.39
CA LEU A 249 -0.50 0.93 27.08
C LEU A 249 -0.81 -0.25 26.16
N TYR A 250 0.13 -1.20 26.04
CA TYR A 250 -0.09 -2.36 25.18
C TYR A 250 -1.29 -3.19 25.64
N GLU A 251 -1.46 -3.41 26.95
CA GLU A 251 -2.61 -4.15 27.47
C GLU A 251 -3.94 -3.46 27.12
N SER A 252 -3.95 -2.12 27.05
CA SER A 252 -5.13 -1.34 26.63
C SER A 252 -5.41 -1.37 25.13
N GLU A 253 -4.41 -1.72 24.30
CA GLU A 253 -4.54 -1.85 22.85
C GLU A 253 -5.11 -3.22 22.42
N ILE A 254 -5.12 -4.20 23.34
CA ILE A 254 -5.69 -5.53 23.10
C ILE A 254 -7.22 -5.45 23.08
N PRO A 255 -7.90 -5.96 22.02
CA PRO A 255 -9.36 -5.97 21.95
C PRO A 255 -10.00 -6.75 23.11
N GLU A 256 -11.10 -6.23 23.66
CA GLU A 256 -11.88 -6.90 24.71
C GLU A 256 -12.25 -8.35 24.31
N GLY A 257 -12.00 -9.30 25.22
CA GLY A 257 -12.22 -10.73 24.98
C GLY A 257 -11.02 -11.48 24.38
N SER A 258 -9.97 -10.78 23.96
CA SER A 258 -8.70 -11.40 23.56
C SER A 258 -7.79 -11.53 24.79
N SER A 259 -7.31 -12.74 25.08
CA SER A 259 -6.50 -13.02 26.28
C SER A 259 -5.09 -13.49 25.94
N TYR A 260 -4.30 -12.65 25.27
CA TYR A 260 -2.87 -12.95 25.13
C TYR A 260 -2.02 -11.72 24.85
N TYR A 261 -0.81 -11.75 25.41
CA TYR A 261 0.18 -10.68 25.38
C TYR A 261 1.48 -11.23 24.79
N ASP A 262 1.70 -11.15 23.47
CA ASP A 262 2.93 -11.63 22.81
C ASP A 262 3.79 -10.49 22.26
N ARG A 263 4.70 -9.98 23.10
CA ARG A 263 5.67 -8.94 22.72
C ARG A 263 6.60 -9.39 21.58
N ARG A 264 6.82 -10.69 21.38
CA ARG A 264 7.75 -11.21 20.36
C ARG A 264 7.25 -10.92 18.94
N LEU A 265 5.94 -10.90 18.74
CA LEU A 265 5.35 -10.58 17.44
C LEU A 265 5.58 -9.12 17.07
N ILE A 266 5.36 -8.19 18.01
CA ILE A 266 5.65 -6.75 17.81
C ILE A 266 7.12 -6.57 17.49
N LEU A 267 8.01 -7.22 18.26
CA LEU A 267 9.45 -7.09 18.07
C LEU A 267 9.86 -7.54 16.68
N ARG A 268 9.43 -8.73 16.23
CA ARG A 268 9.80 -9.24 14.91
C ARG A 268 9.31 -8.31 13.79
N GLN A 269 8.10 -7.77 13.91
CA GLN A 269 7.58 -6.78 12.97
C GLN A 269 8.38 -5.47 13.01
N ALA A 270 8.66 -4.95 14.20
CA ALA A 270 9.47 -3.75 14.40
C ALA A 270 10.86 -3.91 13.79
N LEU A 271 11.54 -5.04 14.01
CA LEU A 271 12.84 -5.35 13.40
C LEU A 271 12.79 -5.31 11.87
N LYS A 272 11.74 -5.88 11.25
CA LYS A 272 11.53 -5.77 9.80
C LYS A 272 11.30 -4.32 9.35
N HIS A 273 10.58 -3.52 10.12
CA HIS A 273 10.46 -2.09 9.83
C HIS A 273 11.80 -1.36 9.98
N SER A 274 12.63 -1.72 10.96
CA SER A 274 13.99 -1.18 11.13
C SER A 274 14.89 -1.47 9.92
N GLU A 275 14.85 -2.69 9.39
CA GLU A 275 15.53 -3.08 8.15
C GLU A 275 15.10 -2.19 6.99
N PHE A 276 13.78 -2.02 6.83
CA PHE A 276 13.22 -1.12 5.82
C PHE A 276 13.69 0.32 5.99
N TRP A 277 13.63 0.87 7.21
CA TRP A 277 14.04 2.25 7.48
C TRP A 277 15.52 2.48 7.18
N ARG A 278 16.38 1.52 7.51
CA ARG A 278 17.81 1.56 7.17
C ARG A 278 18.03 1.63 5.66
N ALA A 279 17.28 0.85 4.88
CA ALA A 279 17.32 0.91 3.42
C ALA A 279 16.75 2.23 2.86
N ALA A 280 15.64 2.71 3.44
CA ALA A 280 14.89 3.87 2.97
C ALA A 280 15.60 5.21 3.25
N THR A 281 16.38 5.33 4.32
CA THR A 281 16.89 6.62 4.84
C THR A 281 17.59 7.47 3.78
N LYS A 282 18.35 6.85 2.87
CA LYS A 282 19.07 7.58 1.81
C LYS A 282 18.22 7.82 0.57
N THR A 283 17.42 6.84 0.17
CA THR A 283 16.71 6.82 -1.12
C THR A 283 15.35 7.52 -1.05
N LEU A 284 14.68 7.46 0.10
CA LEU A 284 13.39 8.06 0.39
C LEU A 284 13.50 9.02 1.59
N PRO A 285 14.25 10.13 1.47
CA PRO A 285 14.57 11.03 2.58
C PRO A 285 13.36 11.78 3.15
N GLN A 286 12.24 11.84 2.44
CA GLN A 286 11.01 12.47 2.93
C GLN A 286 10.08 11.50 3.67
N LEU A 287 10.41 10.20 3.69
CA LEU A 287 9.56 9.18 4.27
C LEU A 287 9.53 9.31 5.79
N GLN A 288 8.31 9.44 6.34
CA GLN A 288 8.07 9.63 7.77
C GLN A 288 7.19 8.53 8.35
N PHE A 289 6.29 7.98 7.53
CA PHE A 289 5.29 7.00 7.95
C PHE A 289 5.42 5.71 7.14
N PHE A 290 5.46 4.58 7.83
CA PHE A 290 5.41 3.26 7.23
C PHE A 290 4.40 2.40 7.98
N GLU A 291 3.38 1.96 7.25
CA GLU A 291 2.31 1.11 7.74
C GLU A 291 2.35 -0.21 7.00
N VAL A 292 2.21 -1.31 7.74
CA VAL A 292 2.04 -2.63 7.15
C VAL A 292 0.69 -3.20 7.53
N GLU A 293 -0.12 -3.51 6.52
CA GLU A 293 -1.34 -4.30 6.63
C GLU A 293 -1.07 -5.72 6.14
N LEU A 294 -1.04 -6.69 7.04
CA LEU A 294 -0.97 -8.10 6.69
C LEU A 294 -2.37 -8.70 6.70
N ARG A 295 -2.78 -9.28 5.58
CA ARG A 295 -4.09 -9.91 5.41
C ARG A 295 -3.91 -11.41 5.26
N THR A 296 -4.50 -12.15 6.19
CA THR A 296 -4.54 -13.62 6.18
C THR A 296 -5.95 -14.13 5.99
N THR A 297 -6.11 -15.15 5.17
CA THR A 297 -7.41 -15.80 4.94
C THR A 297 -7.55 -17.04 5.82
N SER A 298 -8.26 -16.95 6.95
CA SER A 298 -8.50 -18.08 7.86
C SER A 298 -9.97 -18.47 7.82
N TRP A 299 -10.28 -19.76 7.57
CA TRP A 299 -11.67 -20.27 7.57
C TRP A 299 -12.67 -19.45 6.73
N ALA A 300 -12.24 -18.93 5.57
CA ALA A 300 -13.00 -18.03 4.69
C ALA A 300 -13.25 -16.60 5.23
N GLU A 301 -12.64 -16.25 6.37
CA GLU A 301 -12.59 -14.89 6.91
C GLU A 301 -11.23 -14.24 6.64
N ILE A 302 -11.24 -12.92 6.45
CA ILE A 302 -10.01 -12.14 6.28
C ILE A 302 -9.63 -11.53 7.62
N VAL A 303 -8.55 -12.01 8.19
CA VAL A 303 -7.93 -11.46 9.40
C VAL A 303 -6.91 -10.40 8.95
N THR A 304 -7.06 -9.17 9.44
CA THR A 304 -6.15 -8.07 9.12
C THR A 304 -5.32 -7.73 10.35
N THR A 305 -4.01 -7.88 10.21
CA THR A 305 -2.99 -7.46 11.16
C THR A 305 -2.42 -6.13 10.72
N ARG A 306 -2.31 -5.13 11.60
CA ARG A 306 -1.76 -3.81 11.27
C ARG A 306 -0.67 -3.41 12.23
N LEU A 307 0.46 -2.94 11.70
CA LEU A 307 1.48 -2.23 12.47
C LEU A 307 1.76 -0.87 11.83
N GLU A 308 1.41 0.19 12.55
CA GLU A 308 1.68 1.57 12.15
C GLU A 308 2.98 2.06 12.79
N THR A 309 3.93 2.52 11.97
CA THR A 309 5.20 3.08 12.47
C THR A 309 5.50 4.46 11.91
N THR A 310 6.09 5.29 12.77
CA THR A 310 6.61 6.62 12.42
C THR A 310 8.11 6.65 12.68
N TYR A 311 8.90 7.14 11.72
CA TYR A 311 10.33 7.32 11.91
C TYR A 311 10.65 8.75 12.29
N LYS A 312 11.31 8.92 13.44
CA LYS A 312 11.68 10.22 13.97
C LYS A 312 12.95 10.07 14.81
N ASP A 313 13.92 10.96 14.60
CA ASP A 313 15.15 11.05 15.40
C ASP A 313 15.91 9.72 15.52
N GLY A 314 16.05 8.99 14.40
CA GLY A 314 16.75 7.70 14.40
C GLY A 314 15.96 6.53 15.00
N THR A 315 14.72 6.77 15.44
CA THR A 315 13.90 5.86 16.24
C THR A 315 12.62 5.49 15.50
N VAL A 316 12.22 4.22 15.58
CA VAL A 316 10.96 3.71 15.02
C VAL A 316 9.90 3.75 16.12
N TRP A 317 9.01 4.72 16.05
CA TRP A 317 7.86 4.84 16.95
C TRP A 317 6.72 3.97 16.44
N ILE A 318 6.10 3.21 17.34
CA ILE A 318 5.01 2.28 17.05
C ILE A 318 3.72 2.93 17.55
N GLY A 319 2.79 3.21 16.64
CA GLY A 319 1.57 3.96 16.93
C GLY A 319 0.37 3.09 17.31
N LYS A 320 0.05 2.08 16.48
CA LYS A 320 -1.06 1.14 16.70
C LYS A 320 -0.70 -0.23 16.16
N ASN A 321 -1.03 -1.27 16.90
CA ASN A 321 -0.64 -2.66 16.65
C ASN A 321 -1.84 -3.62 16.77
N ASN A 322 -2.67 -3.71 15.73
CA ASN A 322 -3.70 -4.75 15.71
C ASN A 322 -3.03 -6.09 15.34
N LEU A 323 -2.54 -6.84 16.32
CA LEU A 323 -1.99 -8.18 16.14
C LEU A 323 -3.05 -9.22 16.58
N PRO A 324 -3.95 -9.68 15.69
CA PRO A 324 -4.81 -10.81 15.99
C PRO A 324 -3.94 -12.05 16.17
N VAL A 325 -3.76 -12.46 17.42
CA VAL A 325 -3.26 -13.79 17.75
C VAL A 325 -4.45 -14.71 17.54
N SER A 326 -4.59 -15.34 16.37
CA SER A 326 -5.52 -16.46 16.30
C SER A 326 -4.97 -17.54 17.21
N GLU A 327 -5.83 -18.12 18.05
CA GLU A 327 -5.49 -19.29 18.87
C GLU A 327 -4.99 -20.48 17.99
N ASP A 328 -5.24 -20.40 16.68
CA ASP A 328 -4.79 -21.32 15.63
C ASP A 328 -3.39 -21.03 15.05
N ILE A 329 -2.75 -19.90 15.39
CA ILE A 329 -1.27 -19.74 15.27
C ILE A 329 -0.62 -20.20 16.59
N ARG A 330 -1.18 -21.24 17.23
CA ARG A 330 -0.30 -22.23 17.86
C ARG A 330 0.52 -22.80 16.72
N MET A 331 1.72 -22.26 16.55
CA MET A 331 2.77 -22.82 15.69
C MET A 331 3.17 -24.21 16.21
N ASP A 332 2.29 -25.19 16.07
CA ASP A 332 2.65 -26.60 15.88
C ASP A 332 3.10 -26.76 14.41
N TYR A 333 4.21 -26.12 14.07
CA TYR A 333 5.03 -26.52 12.94
C TYR A 333 6.48 -26.62 13.43
N GLY A 334 6.79 -27.80 13.98
CA GLY A 334 8.03 -28.50 13.64
C GLY A 334 9.33 -27.96 14.23
N TRP A 335 9.44 -27.91 15.56
CA TRP A 335 10.73 -28.12 16.25
C TRP A 335 10.89 -29.58 16.67
N ASN A 336 10.61 -30.51 15.75
CA ASN A 336 10.90 -31.93 15.92
C ASN A 336 11.26 -32.54 14.56
N SER A 337 12.55 -32.54 14.22
CA SER A 337 13.36 -33.76 14.06
C SER A 337 14.53 -33.55 13.09
N MET A 338 15.74 -33.84 13.61
CA MET A 338 17.01 -34.16 12.92
C MET A 338 17.81 -33.04 12.27
#